data_AF-A0A7Z0TJW6-F1
#
_entry.id   AF-A0A7Z0TJW6-F1
#
_cell.length_a   1.000
_cell.length_b   1.000
_cell.length_c   1.000
_cell.angle_alpha   90.00
_cell.angle_beta   90.00
_cell.angle_gamma   90.00
#
_symmetry.space_group_name_H-M   'P 1'
#
loop_
_entity.id
_entity.type
_entity.pdbx_description
1 polymer ?
#
loop_
_entity_poly.entity_id
_entity_poly.type
_entity_poly.pdbx_seq_one_letter_code
_entity_poly.pdbx_strand_id
1 'polypeptide(L)'
;MNSRSHAALTLSVVLGAALLTSACGSGSDGSADTPASSPAAEAAQESPADGGDGAASGDAASGDAPEQDTDSSDDAAADKPGYGQGCGSNDLDWSAKEETQAGGYVLVSVKAKSGITCVLPGGLPVMAFGSGGTQAGPAEQSAGDEITLTGGTTVYAGVAPKTTNSDAGTEYGTVIVSVSEGDPHPVSLKIGPVLVDEPVVTNWHTDPADAVPLAP
;
A
#
# COMPACT_ATOMS: atom_id res chain seq x y z
N MET A 1 -50.09 -16.39 -9.12
CA MET A 1 -50.72 -15.20 -9.71
C MET A 1 -49.67 -14.11 -9.88
N ASN A 2 -49.55 -13.62 -11.10
CA ASN A 2 -48.69 -12.50 -11.50
C ASN A 2 -49.07 -11.20 -10.78
N SER A 3 -48.09 -10.33 -10.53
CA SER A 3 -48.20 -8.95 -11.00
C SER A 3 -46.83 -8.35 -11.26
N ARG A 4 -46.62 -8.08 -12.55
CA ARG A 4 -45.56 -7.25 -13.11
C ARG A 4 -45.97 -5.79 -12.92
N SER A 5 -45.02 -4.92 -12.63
CA SER A 5 -45.19 -3.49 -12.89
C SER A 5 -43.88 -2.97 -13.45
N HIS A 6 -43.89 -2.79 -14.77
CA HIS A 6 -42.89 -2.08 -15.54
C HIS A 6 -43.05 -0.59 -15.29
N ALA A 7 -41.94 0.13 -15.07
CA ALA A 7 -41.88 1.57 -15.26
C ALA A 7 -40.66 1.91 -16.13
N ALA A 8 -40.95 2.50 -17.28
CA ALA A 8 -40.05 2.98 -18.32
C ALA A 8 -39.27 4.23 -17.82
N LEU A 9 -37.96 4.30 -18.05
CA LEU A 9 -37.30 5.00 -19.18
C LEU A 9 -37.38 6.53 -19.12
N THR A 10 -36.26 7.18 -18.77
CA THR A 10 -35.95 8.56 -19.19
C THR A 10 -34.50 8.62 -19.65
N LEU A 11 -34.32 8.78 -20.95
CA LEU A 11 -33.04 9.02 -21.64
C LEU A 11 -32.87 10.54 -21.72
N SER A 12 -31.78 11.09 -21.18
CA SER A 12 -31.42 12.50 -21.37
C SER A 12 -30.08 12.57 -22.09
N VAL A 13 -30.13 12.78 -23.41
CA VAL A 13 -28.98 13.08 -24.26
C VAL A 13 -28.79 14.60 -24.24
N VAL A 14 -27.63 15.07 -23.78
CA VAL A 14 -27.19 16.46 -23.95
C VAL A 14 -26.04 16.46 -24.96
N LEU A 15 -26.31 16.97 -26.16
CA LEU A 15 -25.30 17.35 -27.14
C LEU A 15 -24.68 18.68 -26.69
N GLY A 16 -23.36 18.70 -26.50
CA GLY A 16 -22.56 19.92 -26.36
C GLY A 16 -21.34 19.84 -27.26
N ALA A 17 -21.46 20.37 -28.47
CA ALA A 17 -20.34 20.60 -29.38
C ALA A 17 -19.84 22.04 -29.21
N ALA A 18 -18.54 22.21 -28.97
CA ALA A 18 -17.85 23.49 -29.11
C ALA A 18 -16.56 23.29 -29.91
N LEU A 19 -16.38 24.15 -30.91
CA LEU A 19 -15.34 24.13 -31.94
C LEU A 19 -14.16 25.04 -31.55
N LEU A 20 -12.94 24.51 -31.75
CA LEU A 20 -11.74 25.08 -32.40
C LEU A 20 -11.15 26.48 -32.03
N THR A 21 -9.80 26.44 -31.91
CA THR A 21 -8.73 27.35 -32.42
C THR A 21 -7.89 28.21 -31.46
N SER A 22 -6.62 28.37 -31.88
CA SER A 22 -5.53 29.31 -31.49
C SER A 22 -4.50 28.76 -30.48
N ALA A 23 -3.18 28.93 -30.62
CA ALA A 23 -2.34 29.56 -31.65
C ALA A 23 -0.88 29.07 -31.48
N CYS A 24 -0.12 29.19 -32.57
CA CYS A 24 1.34 29.01 -32.67
C CYS A 24 2.10 30.09 -31.86
N GLY A 25 3.19 29.69 -31.20
CA GLY A 25 4.17 30.58 -30.58
C GLY A 25 5.59 30.15 -30.93
N SER A 26 6.26 30.97 -31.73
CA SER A 26 7.58 30.80 -32.34
C SER A 26 8.75 30.73 -31.36
N GLY A 27 9.79 30.00 -31.78
CA GLY A 27 11.16 30.53 -31.84
C GLY A 27 12.10 30.13 -30.71
N SER A 28 13.14 29.35 -31.02
CA SER A 28 14.54 29.81 -31.00
C SER A 28 15.48 28.67 -31.42
N ASP A 29 16.08 28.83 -32.59
CA ASP A 29 17.33 28.17 -32.96
C ASP A 29 18.45 28.60 -32.00
N GLY A 30 19.24 27.64 -31.54
CA GLY A 30 20.37 27.87 -30.66
C GLY A 30 21.24 26.63 -30.57
N SER A 31 22.05 26.40 -31.60
CA SER A 31 23.21 25.52 -31.53
C SER A 31 24.22 26.06 -30.52
N ALA A 32 24.66 25.21 -29.60
CA ALA A 32 25.98 25.34 -28.97
C ALA A 32 26.49 23.94 -28.58
N ASP A 33 27.65 23.64 -29.16
CA ASP A 33 28.45 22.44 -29.04
C ASP A 33 28.67 21.94 -27.60
N THR A 34 28.43 20.65 -27.40
CA THR A 34 28.99 19.86 -26.29
C THR A 34 30.31 19.23 -26.71
N PRO A 35 31.42 19.47 -26.01
CA PRO A 35 32.47 18.49 -25.89
C PRO A 35 32.35 17.79 -24.53
N ALA A 36 31.86 16.54 -24.53
CA ALA A 36 32.05 15.64 -23.40
C ALA A 36 33.31 14.81 -23.67
N SER A 37 34.34 14.99 -22.84
CA SER A 37 35.49 14.09 -22.78
C SER A 37 35.87 13.86 -21.32
N SER A 38 35.71 12.59 -20.92
CA SER A 38 36.35 11.79 -19.87
C SER A 38 36.90 12.45 -18.59
N PRO A 39 36.59 11.89 -17.41
CA PRO A 39 37.55 11.89 -16.30
C PRO A 39 38.47 10.65 -16.38
N ALA A 40 39.78 10.92 -16.39
CA ALA A 40 40.82 9.93 -16.13
C ALA A 40 41.03 9.77 -14.61
N ALA A 41 41.38 8.55 -14.23
CA ALA A 41 41.76 8.13 -12.88
C ALA A 41 43.20 8.54 -12.53
N GLU A 42 43.47 8.71 -11.24
CA GLU A 42 44.74 8.44 -10.52
C GLU A 42 44.39 8.55 -9.01
N ALA A 43 44.45 7.49 -8.18
CA ALA A 43 45.64 6.81 -7.62
C ALA A 43 46.60 7.81 -6.94
N ALA A 44 47.10 7.65 -5.71
CA ALA A 44 47.05 6.61 -4.70
C ALA A 44 47.73 7.17 -3.41
N GLN A 45 47.89 6.29 -2.41
CA GLN A 45 48.91 6.28 -1.35
C GLN A 45 48.60 7.09 -0.07
N GLU A 46 48.90 6.66 1.15
CA GLU A 46 49.47 5.43 1.72
C GLU A 46 49.29 5.51 3.26
N SER A 47 49.21 4.35 3.92
CA SER A 47 49.20 4.15 5.38
C SER A 47 50.55 4.58 6.03
N PRO A 48 50.66 4.66 7.37
CA PRO A 48 50.99 3.46 8.14
C PRO A 48 50.37 3.35 9.56
N ALA A 49 50.60 2.19 10.14
CA ALA A 49 50.07 1.63 11.39
C ALA A 49 50.80 2.05 12.67
N ASP A 50 50.17 1.80 13.83
CA ASP A 50 50.76 1.36 15.13
C ASP A 50 49.56 0.95 16.02
N GLY A 51 49.47 -0.17 16.75
CA GLY A 51 50.46 -0.86 17.58
C GLY A 51 50.12 -0.61 19.06
N GLY A 52 49.62 -1.59 19.81
CA GLY A 52 49.38 -1.41 21.25
C GLY A 52 48.58 -2.50 21.97
N ASP A 53 49.26 -3.57 22.37
CA ASP A 53 48.84 -4.55 23.38
C ASP A 53 48.79 -3.94 24.80
N GLY A 54 47.92 -4.48 25.67
CA GLY A 54 47.97 -4.18 27.11
C GLY A 54 46.88 -4.86 27.93
N ALA A 55 47.15 -6.08 28.41
CA ALA A 55 46.35 -6.80 29.41
C ALA A 55 46.79 -6.44 30.85
N ALA A 56 45.84 -6.35 31.80
CA ALA A 56 45.87 -7.05 33.11
C ALA A 56 44.81 -6.52 34.11
N SER A 57 43.86 -7.40 34.44
CA SER A 57 43.40 -7.88 35.76
C SER A 57 43.12 -6.94 36.95
N GLY A 58 41.94 -7.12 37.54
CA GLY A 58 41.59 -6.75 38.92
C GLY A 58 40.19 -7.22 39.34
N ASP A 59 40.09 -8.43 39.90
CA ASP A 59 38.91 -9.01 40.56
C ASP A 59 38.51 -8.29 41.87
N ALA A 60 37.20 -8.13 42.11
CA ALA A 60 36.55 -8.30 43.44
C ALA A 60 35.01 -8.28 43.37
N ALA A 61 34.43 -9.48 43.32
CA ALA A 61 33.31 -10.05 44.08
C ALA A 61 32.03 -9.24 44.48
N SER A 62 30.90 -9.86 44.10
CA SER A 62 29.66 -10.13 44.87
C SER A 62 28.48 -9.14 44.83
N GLY A 63 27.42 -9.58 44.13
CA GLY A 63 26.02 -9.16 44.30
C GLY A 63 25.09 -10.04 43.45
N ASP A 64 24.13 -10.69 44.09
CA ASP A 64 23.34 -11.84 43.63
C ASP A 64 22.00 -11.43 42.93
N ALA A 65 21.69 -12.09 41.81
CA ALA A 65 20.36 -12.37 41.17
C ALA A 65 19.49 -11.24 40.54
N PRO A 66 18.56 -11.57 39.61
CA PRO A 66 18.51 -12.65 38.61
C PRO A 66 18.36 -12.14 37.15
N GLU A 67 18.52 -13.09 36.24
CA GLU A 67 18.45 -13.02 34.77
C GLU A 67 17.15 -12.41 34.24
N GLN A 68 17.26 -11.58 33.21
CA GLN A 68 16.18 -11.36 32.26
C GLN A 68 16.79 -11.12 30.87
N ASP A 69 17.23 -12.23 30.27
CA ASP A 69 17.33 -12.33 28.82
C ASP A 69 15.91 -12.21 28.26
N THR A 70 15.65 -11.16 27.49
CA THR A 70 14.57 -11.17 26.50
C THR A 70 15.21 -11.20 25.12
N ASP A 71 15.85 -12.34 24.83
CA ASP A 71 15.80 -12.90 23.49
C ASP A 71 14.33 -13.20 23.19
N SER A 72 13.78 -12.56 22.16
CA SER A 72 12.51 -12.97 21.57
C SER A 72 12.76 -13.27 20.10
N SER A 73 13.47 -14.38 19.90
CA SER A 73 13.39 -15.18 18.69
C SER A 73 12.76 -16.51 19.10
N ASP A 74 11.46 -16.67 18.82
CA ASP A 74 10.84 -17.99 18.80
C ASP A 74 9.87 -18.06 17.61
N ASP A 75 10.43 -18.48 16.49
CA ASP A 75 9.71 -19.26 15.50
C ASP A 75 9.21 -20.55 16.17
N ALA A 76 7.90 -20.62 16.42
CA ALA A 76 7.22 -21.86 16.74
C ALA A 76 5.95 -21.99 15.89
N ALA A 77 6.09 -22.63 14.74
CA ALA A 77 5.00 -23.29 14.04
C ALA A 77 4.45 -24.40 14.95
N ALA A 78 3.32 -24.11 15.61
CA ALA A 78 2.51 -25.07 16.35
C ALA A 78 1.05 -24.63 16.29
N ASP A 79 0.18 -25.61 16.03
CA ASP A 79 -1.28 -25.58 15.84
C ASP A 79 -2.01 -24.39 16.47
N LYS A 80 -2.80 -23.63 15.69
CA LYS A 80 -3.63 -22.54 16.25
C LYS A 80 -5.05 -22.53 15.70
N PRO A 81 -6.06 -22.86 16.50
CA PRO A 81 -7.30 -22.10 16.54
C PRO A 81 -7.09 -20.93 17.53
N GLY A 82 -6.32 -19.94 17.11
CA GLY A 82 -6.02 -18.75 17.91
C GLY A 82 -7.14 -17.73 17.80
N TYR A 83 -8.21 -17.87 18.60
CA TYR A 83 -9.22 -16.82 18.72
C TYR A 83 -8.59 -15.56 19.32
N GLY A 84 -8.76 -14.40 18.65
CA GLY A 84 -8.33 -13.09 19.15
C GLY A 84 -6.92 -12.64 18.74
N GLN A 85 -6.23 -13.38 17.88
CA GLN A 85 -4.95 -12.95 17.29
C GLN A 85 -5.23 -11.91 16.17
N GLY A 86 -4.34 -10.94 16.00
CA GLY A 86 -4.39 -10.02 14.85
C GLY A 86 -4.27 -10.79 13.53
N CYS A 87 -5.01 -10.40 12.50
CA CYS A 87 -4.92 -11.02 11.18
C CYS A 87 -3.56 -10.72 10.54
N GLY A 88 -2.84 -11.75 10.09
CA GLY A 88 -1.78 -11.60 9.10
C GLY A 88 -2.34 -11.68 7.69
N SER A 89 -1.62 -11.13 6.70
CA SER A 89 -2.06 -11.18 5.30
C SER A 89 -2.18 -12.62 4.77
N ASN A 90 -1.39 -13.56 5.30
CA ASN A 90 -1.48 -14.98 4.99
C ASN A 90 -2.72 -15.69 5.58
N ASP A 91 -3.43 -15.06 6.51
CA ASP A 91 -4.65 -15.60 7.14
C ASP A 91 -5.92 -15.29 6.34
N LEU A 92 -5.78 -14.43 5.32
CA LEU A 92 -6.89 -13.86 4.58
C LEU A 92 -6.94 -14.36 3.14
N ASP A 93 -8.15 -14.53 2.64
CA ASP A 93 -8.46 -14.68 1.21
C ASP A 93 -8.73 -13.28 0.64
N TRP A 94 -7.96 -12.90 -0.37
CA TRP A 94 -7.97 -11.57 -0.96
C TRP A 94 -8.59 -11.56 -2.35
N SER A 95 -9.28 -10.47 -2.69
CA SER A 95 -9.64 -10.14 -4.06
C SER A 95 -9.60 -8.63 -4.30
N ALA A 96 -9.46 -8.25 -5.56
CA ALA A 96 -9.51 -6.86 -6.00
C ALA A 96 -10.48 -6.73 -7.17
N LYS A 97 -11.21 -5.62 -7.22
CA LYS A 97 -12.10 -5.28 -8.32
C LYS A 97 -12.00 -3.79 -8.61
N GLU A 98 -11.97 -3.43 -9.89
CA GLU A 98 -12.07 -2.04 -10.31
C GLU A 98 -13.52 -1.56 -10.28
N GLU A 99 -13.72 -0.40 -9.69
CA GLU A 99 -14.99 0.29 -9.55
C GLU A 99 -14.89 1.65 -10.22
N THR A 100 -16.00 2.14 -10.78
CA THR A 100 -16.03 3.39 -11.56
C THR A 100 -16.55 4.59 -10.77
N GLN A 101 -16.95 4.40 -9.52
CA GLN A 101 -17.43 5.47 -8.64
C GLN A 101 -16.25 6.36 -8.18
N ALA A 102 -16.53 7.60 -7.78
CA ALA A 102 -15.53 8.54 -7.25
C ALA A 102 -14.30 8.75 -8.14
N GLY A 103 -14.46 8.72 -9.47
CA GLY A 103 -13.36 8.88 -10.42
C GLY A 103 -12.59 7.59 -10.73
N GLY A 104 -13.00 6.47 -10.13
CA GLY A 104 -12.40 5.15 -10.31
C GLY A 104 -11.53 4.76 -9.13
N TYR A 105 -11.74 3.55 -8.60
CA TYR A 105 -10.93 3.01 -7.51
C TYR A 105 -10.85 1.49 -7.57
N VAL A 106 -9.92 0.90 -6.81
CA VAL A 106 -9.84 -0.54 -6.61
C VAL A 106 -10.48 -0.89 -5.27
N LEU A 107 -11.55 -1.68 -5.30
CA LEU A 107 -12.16 -2.27 -4.11
C LEU A 107 -11.42 -3.57 -3.77
N VAL A 108 -10.64 -3.54 -2.70
CA VAL A 108 -10.01 -4.72 -2.11
C VAL A 108 -11.01 -5.35 -1.14
N SER A 109 -11.24 -6.65 -1.29
CA SER A 109 -12.09 -7.43 -0.38
C SER A 109 -11.27 -8.50 0.31
N VAL A 110 -11.48 -8.69 1.61
CA VAL A 110 -10.85 -9.77 2.36
C VAL A 110 -11.83 -10.56 3.20
N LYS A 111 -11.50 -11.84 3.40
CA LYS A 111 -12.19 -12.77 4.28
C LYS A 111 -11.15 -13.56 5.06
N ALA A 112 -11.45 -13.92 6.30
CA ALA A 112 -10.65 -14.94 6.98
C ALA A 112 -10.76 -16.27 6.22
N LYS A 113 -9.63 -16.95 6.05
CA LYS A 113 -9.61 -18.31 5.49
C LYS A 113 -10.44 -19.26 6.35
N SER A 114 -10.91 -20.34 5.75
CA SER A 114 -11.72 -21.34 6.44
C SER A 114 -11.03 -21.87 7.70
N GLY A 115 -11.71 -21.80 8.84
CA GLY A 115 -11.19 -22.25 10.14
C GLY A 115 -10.38 -21.19 10.89
N ILE A 116 -10.15 -20.01 10.31
CA ILE A 116 -9.47 -18.89 10.98
C ILE A 116 -10.50 -17.94 11.59
N THR A 117 -10.19 -17.45 12.79
CA THR A 117 -10.81 -16.27 13.38
C THR A 117 -9.69 -15.35 13.81
N CYS A 118 -9.69 -14.13 13.30
CA CYS A 118 -8.65 -13.15 13.56
C CYS A 118 -9.25 -11.74 13.60
N VAL A 119 -8.44 -10.80 14.02
CA VAL A 119 -8.84 -9.41 14.25
C VAL A 119 -8.09 -8.50 13.28
N LEU A 120 -8.82 -7.81 12.40
CA LEU A 120 -8.23 -6.73 11.62
C LEU A 120 -8.10 -5.48 12.49
N PRO A 121 -6.92 -4.83 12.50
CA PRO A 121 -6.75 -3.59 13.25
C PRO A 121 -7.64 -2.51 12.65
N GLY A 122 -8.09 -1.57 13.49
CA GLY A 122 -8.78 -0.36 13.03
C GLY A 122 -7.87 0.63 12.27
N GLY A 123 -6.58 0.33 12.14
CA GLY A 123 -5.65 1.10 11.33
C GLY A 123 -5.89 0.92 9.83
N LEU A 124 -5.27 1.81 9.05
CA LEU A 124 -5.29 1.72 7.59
C LEU A 124 -4.54 0.48 7.12
N PRO A 125 -5.03 -0.23 6.10
CA PRO A 125 -4.19 -1.17 5.38
C PRO A 125 -3.01 -0.45 4.72
N VAL A 126 -1.93 -1.18 4.53
CA VAL A 126 -0.83 -0.70 3.69
C VAL A 126 -1.13 -1.14 2.27
N MET A 127 -1.29 -0.18 1.37
CA MET A 127 -1.46 -0.44 -0.06
C MET A 127 -0.45 0.35 -0.87
N ALA A 128 0.19 -0.32 -1.84
CA ALA A 128 1.13 0.30 -2.75
C ALA A 128 0.93 -0.20 -4.19
N PHE A 129 1.20 0.64 -5.17
CA PHE A 129 1.06 0.26 -6.58
C PHE A 129 2.38 -0.13 -7.23
N GLY A 130 2.31 -1.22 -8.00
CA GLY A 130 3.42 -1.73 -8.80
C GLY A 130 4.64 -2.17 -8.01
N SER A 131 5.68 -2.61 -8.73
CA SER A 131 6.99 -2.90 -8.14
C SER A 131 7.76 -1.64 -7.73
N GLY A 132 7.31 -0.46 -8.17
CA GLY A 132 7.86 0.83 -7.75
C GLY A 132 7.47 1.22 -6.32
N GLY A 133 6.43 0.59 -5.76
CA GLY A 133 6.06 0.75 -4.35
C GLY A 133 5.42 2.10 -4.03
N THR A 134 4.68 2.71 -4.97
CA THR A 134 3.96 3.97 -4.70
C THR A 134 2.87 3.72 -3.67
N GLN A 135 3.16 4.01 -2.40
CA GLN A 135 2.28 3.76 -1.26
C GLN A 135 1.15 4.79 -1.20
N ALA A 136 -0.06 4.31 -0.92
CA ALA A 136 -1.24 5.12 -0.73
C ALA A 136 -1.21 5.82 0.63
N GLY A 137 -1.60 7.10 0.63
CA GLY A 137 -1.85 7.86 1.85
C GLY A 137 -3.27 7.61 2.40
N PRO A 138 -3.58 8.16 3.59
CA PRO A 138 -4.92 8.07 4.18
C PRO A 138 -5.96 8.87 3.38
N ALA A 139 -7.08 8.25 3.01
CA ALA A 139 -8.27 8.95 2.53
C ALA A 139 -9.12 9.50 3.70
N GLU A 140 -9.00 8.87 4.88
CA GLU A 140 -9.78 9.19 6.06
C GLU A 140 -8.90 9.77 7.18
N GLN A 141 -9.45 10.71 7.95
CA GLN A 141 -8.72 11.46 8.99
C GLN A 141 -8.63 10.74 10.34
N SER A 142 -9.29 9.60 10.48
CA SER A 142 -9.33 8.82 11.72
C SER A 142 -9.14 7.35 11.39
N ALA A 143 -8.57 6.59 12.32
CA ALA A 143 -8.60 5.15 12.26
C ALA A 143 -10.05 4.66 12.33
N GLY A 144 -10.33 3.54 11.67
CA GLY A 144 -11.58 2.82 11.81
C GLY A 144 -11.64 2.01 13.10
N ASP A 145 -12.75 1.27 13.26
CA ASP A 145 -12.90 0.31 14.34
C ASP A 145 -12.17 -0.99 14.02
N GLU A 146 -11.76 -1.70 15.07
CA GLU A 146 -11.26 -3.05 14.96
C GLU A 146 -12.36 -4.01 14.48
N ILE A 147 -12.04 -4.91 13.54
CA ILE A 147 -13.02 -5.84 12.96
C ILE A 147 -12.62 -7.28 13.21
N THR A 148 -13.44 -8.01 13.98
CA THR A 148 -13.28 -9.45 14.12
C THR A 148 -13.80 -10.18 12.88
N LEU A 149 -12.92 -10.89 12.18
CA LEU A 149 -13.27 -11.73 11.05
C LEU A 149 -13.58 -13.15 11.51
N THR A 150 -14.81 -13.58 11.26
CA THR A 150 -15.25 -14.97 11.44
C THR A 150 -15.84 -15.50 10.14
N GLY A 151 -15.62 -16.79 9.87
CA GLY A 151 -15.93 -17.48 8.61
C GLY A 151 -17.18 -16.98 7.87
N GLY A 152 -16.97 -16.13 6.87
CA GLY A 152 -18.00 -15.59 5.98
C GLY A 152 -18.06 -14.07 5.90
N THR A 153 -17.61 -13.35 6.94
CA THR A 153 -17.57 -11.89 6.94
C THR A 153 -16.60 -11.40 5.87
N THR A 154 -17.09 -10.54 4.97
CA THR A 154 -16.25 -9.82 4.01
C THR A 154 -16.05 -8.41 4.54
N VAL A 155 -14.85 -7.90 4.42
CA VAL A 155 -14.51 -6.51 4.69
C VAL A 155 -13.78 -5.93 3.51
N TYR A 156 -13.81 -4.61 3.43
CA TYR A 156 -13.53 -3.87 2.23
C TYR A 156 -12.61 -2.70 2.55
N ALA A 157 -11.69 -2.42 1.64
CA ALA A 157 -10.97 -1.15 1.61
C ALA A 157 -10.88 -0.70 0.15
N GLY A 158 -11.13 0.57 -0.08
CA GLY A 158 -10.96 1.19 -1.39
C GLY A 158 -9.61 1.88 -1.47
N VAL A 159 -8.96 1.75 -2.62
CA VAL A 159 -7.78 2.57 -2.96
C VAL A 159 -8.03 3.30 -4.27
N ALA A 160 -8.03 4.63 -4.20
CA ALA A 160 -8.04 5.47 -5.38
C ALA A 160 -6.60 5.56 -5.89
N PRO A 161 -6.30 5.13 -7.13
CA PRO A 161 -4.94 5.17 -7.67
C PRO A 161 -4.47 6.61 -7.88
N LYS A 162 -5.41 7.56 -8.02
CA LYS A 162 -5.12 8.94 -8.38
C LYS A 162 -6.06 9.92 -7.73
N THR A 163 -5.51 10.97 -7.14
CA THR A 163 -6.28 12.11 -6.60
C THR A 163 -5.97 13.44 -7.30
N THR A 164 -4.96 13.47 -8.17
CA THR A 164 -4.59 14.67 -8.92
C THR A 164 -5.41 14.82 -10.21
N ASN A 165 -5.46 16.05 -10.75
CA ASN A 165 -6.13 16.35 -12.02
C ASN A 165 -5.15 16.39 -13.22
N SER A 166 -3.87 16.06 -13.03
CA SER A 166 -2.86 16.08 -14.10
C SER A 166 -2.75 14.74 -14.81
N ASP A 167 -2.34 14.69 -16.08
CA ASP A 167 -2.01 13.43 -16.77
C ASP A 167 -0.65 12.83 -16.35
N ALA A 168 -0.05 13.37 -15.28
CA ALA A 168 1.12 12.79 -14.63
C ALA A 168 0.76 11.48 -13.90
N GLY A 169 1.80 10.72 -13.58
CA GLY A 169 1.69 9.47 -12.87
C GLY A 169 2.44 8.34 -13.55
N THR A 170 2.40 7.17 -12.93
CA THR A 170 2.97 5.94 -13.50
C THR A 170 1.89 4.89 -13.66
N GLU A 171 1.86 4.21 -14.81
CA GLU A 171 0.90 3.14 -15.05
C GLU A 171 1.35 1.86 -14.33
N TYR A 172 0.44 1.26 -13.57
CA TYR A 172 0.64 -0.02 -12.92
C TYR A 172 -0.55 -0.95 -13.14
N GLY A 173 -0.29 -2.27 -13.11
CA GLY A 173 -1.31 -3.31 -13.22
C GLY A 173 -1.42 -4.20 -11.97
N THR A 174 -0.82 -3.76 -10.85
CA THR A 174 -0.85 -4.52 -9.59
C THR A 174 -0.94 -3.58 -8.41
N VAL A 175 -1.70 -3.98 -7.40
CA VAL A 175 -1.66 -3.41 -6.05
C VAL A 175 -1.05 -4.44 -5.11
N ILE A 176 -0.11 -4.00 -4.28
CA ILE A 176 0.50 -4.76 -3.20
C ILE A 176 -0.19 -4.33 -1.92
N VAL A 177 -0.73 -5.29 -1.16
CA VAL A 177 -1.52 -5.01 0.04
C VAL A 177 -0.99 -5.83 1.20
N SER A 178 -0.96 -5.21 2.39
CA SER A 178 -0.81 -5.93 3.65
C SER A 178 -1.74 -5.35 4.72
N VAL A 179 -2.01 -6.16 5.76
CA VAL A 179 -2.83 -5.75 6.90
C VAL A 179 -2.16 -4.63 7.73
N SER A 180 -0.82 -4.62 7.79
CA SER A 180 -0.03 -3.61 8.50
C SER A 180 1.40 -3.50 7.93
N GLU A 181 2.15 -2.47 8.33
CA GLU A 181 3.54 -2.22 7.87
C GLU A 181 4.52 -3.31 8.30
N GLY A 182 4.28 -3.97 9.44
CA GLY A 182 5.14 -5.04 9.98
C GLY A 182 4.83 -6.43 9.44
N ASP A 183 3.86 -6.55 8.52
CA ASP A 183 3.43 -7.84 7.98
C ASP A 183 4.48 -8.40 7.00
N PRO A 184 5.10 -9.57 7.27
CA PRO A 184 6.14 -10.15 6.42
C PRO A 184 5.59 -10.79 5.13
N HIS A 185 4.27 -10.80 4.93
CA HIS A 185 3.60 -11.53 3.86
C HIS A 185 2.67 -10.63 3.01
N PRO A 186 3.16 -9.52 2.42
CA PRO A 186 2.34 -8.70 1.53
C PRO A 186 1.85 -9.50 0.32
N VAL A 187 0.63 -9.21 -0.12
CA VAL A 187 -0.05 -9.89 -1.22
C VAL A 187 -0.10 -8.99 -2.45
N SER A 188 0.32 -9.50 -3.60
CA SER A 188 0.14 -8.81 -4.89
C SER A 188 -1.16 -9.23 -5.56
N LEU A 189 -2.05 -8.27 -5.74
CA LEU A 189 -3.33 -8.41 -6.44
C LEU A 189 -3.20 -7.81 -7.84
N LYS A 190 -3.58 -8.58 -8.86
CA LYS A 190 -3.64 -8.11 -10.24
C LYS A 190 -4.86 -7.24 -10.45
N ILE A 191 -4.64 -6.12 -11.12
CA ILE A 191 -5.66 -5.18 -11.59
C ILE A 191 -5.40 -4.89 -13.08
N GLY A 192 -6.31 -4.16 -13.71
CA GLY A 192 -6.06 -3.57 -15.02
C GLY A 192 -5.04 -2.43 -14.94
N PRO A 193 -4.57 -1.92 -16.09
CA PRO A 193 -3.67 -0.77 -16.13
C PRO A 193 -4.38 0.47 -15.58
N VAL A 194 -3.82 1.06 -14.53
CA VAL A 194 -4.29 2.31 -13.91
C VAL A 194 -3.14 3.30 -13.78
N LEU A 195 -3.42 4.58 -14.04
CA LEU A 195 -2.47 5.67 -13.84
C LEU A 195 -2.46 6.06 -12.36
N VAL A 196 -1.30 5.98 -11.72
CA VAL A 196 -1.13 6.22 -10.28
C VAL A 196 -0.42 7.54 -10.03
N ASP A 197 -1.04 8.41 -9.24
CA ASP A 197 -0.51 9.71 -8.84
C ASP A 197 -1.18 10.20 -7.54
N GLU A 198 -0.40 10.27 -6.45
CA GLU A 198 -0.89 10.53 -5.09
C GLU A 198 -2.04 9.60 -4.66
N PRO A 199 -1.86 8.26 -4.66
CA PRO A 199 -2.93 7.35 -4.29
C PRO A 199 -3.37 7.53 -2.84
N VAL A 200 -4.66 7.29 -2.57
CA VAL A 200 -5.24 7.29 -1.22
C VAL A 200 -6.07 6.05 -0.94
N VAL A 201 -6.08 5.61 0.32
CA VAL A 201 -6.74 4.39 0.78
C VAL A 201 -7.68 4.64 1.96
N THR A 202 -8.84 3.99 1.97
CA THR A 202 -9.81 4.03 3.08
C THR A 202 -9.36 3.15 4.25
N ASN A 203 -10.04 3.27 5.39
CA ASN A 203 -9.97 2.22 6.41
C ASN A 203 -10.63 0.92 5.92
N TRP A 204 -10.53 -0.12 6.74
CA TRP A 204 -11.34 -1.32 6.59
C TRP A 204 -12.78 -1.05 6.99
N HIS A 205 -13.72 -1.49 6.15
CA HIS A 205 -15.16 -1.32 6.33
C HIS A 205 -15.90 -2.65 6.13
N THR A 206 -17.01 -2.86 6.85
CA THR A 206 -17.88 -4.02 6.65
C THR A 206 -18.91 -3.83 5.53
N ASP A 207 -19.17 -2.58 5.14
CA ASP A 207 -20.01 -2.23 4.00
C ASP A 207 -19.12 -1.71 2.86
N PRO A 208 -19.21 -2.25 1.62
CA PRO A 208 -18.44 -1.74 0.50
C PRO A 208 -18.77 -0.30 0.12
N ALA A 209 -19.94 0.23 0.50
CA ALA A 209 -20.30 1.62 0.24
C ALA A 209 -19.49 2.62 1.08
N ASP A 210 -19.04 2.19 2.27
CA ASP A 210 -18.18 3.00 3.15
C ASP A 210 -16.71 2.95 2.71
N ALA A 211 -16.33 1.94 1.92
CA ALA A 211 -15.00 1.79 1.33
C ALA A 211 -14.82 2.58 0.03
N VAL A 212 -15.67 3.57 -0.27
CA VAL A 212 -15.49 4.44 -1.44
C VAL A 212 -14.54 5.58 -1.06
N PRO A 213 -13.33 5.66 -1.65
CA PRO A 213 -12.39 6.72 -1.32
C PRO A 213 -12.94 8.06 -1.79
N LEU A 214 -13.06 9.01 -0.87
CA LEU A 214 -13.31 10.40 -1.22
C LEU A 214 -11.96 11.03 -1.56
N ALA A 215 -11.68 11.22 -2.84
CA ALA A 215 -10.55 12.05 -3.25
C ALA A 215 -10.76 13.48 -2.71
N PRO A 216 -9.74 14.10 -2.11
CA PRO A 216 -9.81 15.48 -1.59
C PRO A 216 -10.04 16.53 -2.69
#